data_AF-A0A2K1JIU5-F1
#
_entry.id   AF-A0A2K1JIU5-F1
#
_cell.length_a   1.000
_cell.length_b   1.000
_cell.length_c   1.000
_cell.angle_alpha   90.00
_cell.angle_beta   90.00
_cell.angle_gamma   90.00
#
_symmetry.space_group_name_H-M   'P 1'
#
loop_
_entity.id
_entity.type
_entity.pdbx_description
1 polymer ?
#
loop_
_entity_poly.entity_id
_entity_poly.type
_entity_poly.pdbx_seq_one_letter_code
_entity_poly.pdbx_strand_id
1 'polypeptide(L)' 'MPSSKTPAIHATTVLALVHSNLCGLMATSSLDKAYYFFLFLDDYFYFIIIFFLYKKSK' A
#
# COMPACT_ATOMS: atom_id res chain seq x y z
N MET A 1 -20.92 -14.09 15.28
CA MET A 1 -19.76 -14.08 16.21
C MET A 1 -19.22 -12.66 16.29
N PRO A 2 -19.12 -12.04 17.47
CA PRO A 2 -18.43 -10.76 17.58
C PRO A 2 -16.93 -11.02 17.44
N SER A 3 -16.32 -10.43 16.41
CA SER A 3 -14.87 -10.45 16.20
C SER A 3 -14.19 -9.74 17.38
N SER A 4 -13.31 -10.44 18.10
CA SER A 4 -12.44 -9.87 19.12
C SER A 4 -11.53 -8.85 18.45
N LYS A 5 -11.86 -7.56 18.56
CA LYS A 5 -11.00 -6.48 18.07
C LYS A 5 -9.80 -6.38 19.01
N THR A 6 -8.70 -7.04 18.65
CA THR A 6 -7.41 -6.77 19.28
C THR A 6 -7.07 -5.30 19.02
N PRO A 7 -6.68 -4.51 20.04
CA PRO A 7 -6.22 -3.14 19.80
C PRO A 7 -5.04 -3.19 18.83
N ALA A 8 -5.14 -2.45 17.72
CA ALA A 8 -4.07 -2.37 16.75
C ALA A 8 -2.89 -1.64 17.41
N ILE A 9 -1.77 -2.35 17.59
CA ILE A 9 -0.54 -1.76 18.10
C ILE A 9 0.18 -1.15 16.90
N HIS A 10 0.34 0.18 16.92
CA HIS A 10 1.14 0.87 15.92
C HIS A 10 2.64 0.63 16.15
N ALA A 11 3.41 0.64 15.07
CA ALA A 11 4.86 0.67 15.11
C ALA A 11 5.34 1.88 15.95
N THR A 12 6.41 1.70 16.72
CA THR A 12 7.02 2.75 17.55
C THR A 12 8.37 3.23 17.01
N THR A 13 8.85 2.61 15.94
CA THR A 13 10.10 2.95 15.26
C THR A 13 9.90 3.01 13.75
N VAL A 14 10.68 3.88 13.12
CA VAL A 14 10.64 4.15 11.67
C VAL A 14 10.87 2.86 10.87
N LEU A 15 10.02 2.60 9.86
CA LEU A 15 10.11 1.44 8.97
C LEU A 15 10.01 0.07 9.67
N ALA A 16 9.61 0.01 10.94
CA ALA A 16 9.42 -1.27 11.62
C ALA A 16 8.26 -2.10 11.05
N LEU A 17 7.24 -1.42 10.52
CA LEU A 17 6.14 -2.06 9.83
C LEU A 17 5.73 -1.21 8.63
N VAL A 18 5.91 -1.77 7.43
CA VAL A 18 5.49 -1.15 6.18
C VAL A 18 4.42 -2.01 5.54
N HIS A 19 3.23 -1.45 5.33
CA HIS A 19 2.16 -2.10 4.60
C HIS A 19 2.32 -1.82 3.09
N SER A 20 2.72 -2.84 2.35
CA SER A 20 2.80 -2.78 0.88
C SER A 20 1.52 -3.31 0.24
N ASN A 21 0.93 -2.56 -0.68
CA ASN A 21 -0.26 -2.98 -1.42
C ASN A 21 -0.10 -2.71 -2.93
N LEU A 22 -0.55 -3.66 -3.76
CA LEU A 22 -0.58 -3.51 -5.21
C LEU A 22 -2.05 -3.37 -5.66
N CYS A 23 -2.43 -2.17 -6.04
CA CYS A 23 -3.68 -1.91 -6.73
C CYS A 23 -3.44 -2.04 -8.24
N GLY A 24 -4.28 -2.77 -8.98
CA GLY A 24 -3.97 -3.13 -10.37
C GLY A 24 -5.17 -3.26 -11.28
N LEU A 25 -4.89 -3.27 -12.60
CA LEU A 25 -5.88 -3.36 -13.67
C LEU A 25 -6.98 -2.29 -13.56
N MET A 26 -6.57 -1.05 -13.30
CA MET A 26 -7.52 0.06 -13.30
C MET A 26 -8.11 0.24 -14.70
N ALA A 27 -9.43 0.44 -14.79
CA ALA A 27 -10.08 0.69 -16.08
C ALA A 27 -9.56 1.96 -16.75
N THR A 28 -9.26 2.97 -15.93
CA THR A 28 -8.65 4.22 -16.36
C THR A 28 -7.15 4.16 -16.10
N SER A 29 -6.37 4.46 -17.14
CA SER A 29 -4.93 4.57 -16.99
C SER A 29 -4.58 5.81 -16.18
N SER A 30 -3.59 5.67 -15.30
CA SER A 30 -3.02 6.79 -14.56
C SER A 30 -1.94 7.52 -15.37
N LEU A 31 -1.08 8.28 -14.68
CA LEU A 31 0.07 8.97 -15.28
C LEU A 31 0.87 8.02 -16.19
N ASP A 32 1.14 8.50 -17.39
CA ASP A 32 1.91 7.81 -18.42
C ASP A 32 1.36 6.44 -18.88
N LYS A 33 0.06 6.21 -18.74
CA LYS A 33 -0.60 4.94 -19.09
C LYS A 33 -0.28 3.77 -18.14
N ALA A 34 0.13 4.05 -16.91
CA ALA A 34 0.26 3.01 -15.89
C ALA A 34 -1.12 2.54 -15.41
N TYR A 35 -1.31 1.22 -15.31
CA TYR A 35 -2.58 0.58 -14.90
C TYR A 35 -2.54 0.00 -13.49
N TYR A 36 -1.39 0.13 -12.84
CA TYR A 36 -1.12 -0.40 -11.52
C TYR A 36 -0.51 0.68 -10.63
N PHE A 37 -0.90 0.68 -9.38
CA PHE A 37 -0.32 1.49 -8.31
C PHE A 37 0.28 0.57 -7.28
N PHE A 38 1.53 0.80 -6.93
CA PHE A 38 2.17 0.11 -5.83
C PHE A 38 2.39 1.09 -4.69
N LEU A 39 1.77 0.80 -3.55
CA LEU A 39 1.71 1.68 -2.39
C LEU A 39 2.55 1.07 -1.28
N PHE A 40 3.39 1.89 -0.65
CA PHE A 40 4.00 1.62 0.64
C PHE A 40 3.47 2.60 1.66
N LEU A 41 2.88 2.08 2.74
CA LEU A 41 2.46 2.86 3.90
C LEU A 41 3.36 2.50 5.08
N ASP A 42 4.09 3.48 5.62
CA ASP A 42 4.82 3.32 6.88
C ASP A 42 3.85 3.51 8.06
N ASP A 43 3.76 2.51 8.94
CA ASP A 43 2.80 2.53 10.07
C ASP A 43 3.20 3.51 11.19
N TYR A 44 4.48 3.91 11.25
CA TYR A 44 4.99 4.85 12.26
C TYR A 44 4.70 6.31 11.89
N PHE A 45 5.05 6.74 10.68
CA PHE A 45 4.85 8.11 10.20
C PHE A 45 3.55 8.32 9.43
N TYR A 46 2.79 7.25 9.14
CA TYR A 46 1.67 7.26 8.20
C TYR A 46 2.05 7.84 6.83
N PHE A 47 3.34 7.74 6.45
CA PHE A 47 3.84 8.24 5.19
C PHE A 47 3.55 7.25 4.06
N ILE A 48 3.12 7.77 2.91
CA ILE A 48 2.75 6.96 1.74
C ILE A 48 3.68 7.26 0.57
N ILE A 49 4.26 6.21 -0.01
CA ILE A 49 4.96 6.26 -1.30
C ILE A 49 4.12 5.51 -2.34
N ILE A 50 3.89 6.14 -3.49
CA ILE A 50 3.13 5.56 -4.60
C ILE A 50 4.03 5.45 -5.82
N PHE A 51 4.11 4.24 -6.38
CA PHE A 51 4.77 3.96 -7.65
C PHE A 51 3.74 3.61 -8.72
N PHE A 52 3.84 4.22 -9.89
CA PHE A 52 3.04 3.90 -11.05
C PHE A 52 3.73 2.79 -11.85
N LEU A 53 3.03 1.69 -12.11
CA LEU A 53 3.57 0.54 -12.84
C LEU A 53 2.76 0.27 -14.12
N TYR A 54 3.46 0.04 -15.23
CA TYR A 54 2.84 -0.29 -16.53
C TYR A 54 2.51 -1.77 -16.69
N LYS A 55 3.31 -2.62 -16.04
CA LYS A 55 3.28 -4.08 -16.18
C LYS A 55 3.58 -4.71 -14.83
N LYS A 56 2.84 -5.76 -14.49
CA LYS A 56 3.25 -6.71 -13.47
C LYS A 56 4.12 -7.80 -14.12
N SER A 57 5.29 -8.11 -13.55
CA SER A 57 6.00 -9.34 -13.96
C SER A 57 5.20 -10.57 -13.55
N LYS A 58 5.30 -11.64 -14.34
CA LYS A 58 4.91 -12.98 -13.88
C LYS A 58 5.81 -13.41 -12.73
#